data_AF-A0A8G1ZC47-F1
#
_entry.id   AF-A0A8G1ZC47-F1
#
_cell.length_a   1.000
_cell.length_b   1.000
_cell.length_c   1.000
_cell.angle_alpha   90.00
_cell.angle_beta   90.00
_cell.angle_gamma   90.00
#
_symmetry.space_group_name_H-M   'P 1'
#
loop_
_entity.id
_entity.type
_entity.pdbx_description
1 polymer ?
#
loop_
_entity_poly.entity_id
_entity_poly.type
_entity_poly.pdbx_seq_one_letter_code
_entity_poly.pdbx_strand_id
1 'polypeptide(L)'
;MPDPFDPAEFDAPPPSDPGADYRILLDAMRKAGAEGVAQQVAALSRQIEHDARQRAEAGQQTQNALNELLRAATQLQRVSAAIGWEHLKGWLYAAMIGLGLIFAAALAYQWAKEPKIEQRLYGCTARWDAKTQRCKGDWVPLQAQ
;
A
#
# COMPACT_ATOMS: atom_id res chain seq x y z
N MET A 1 102.57 -17.96 -14.06
CA MET A 1 102.24 -16.53 -13.91
C MET A 1 100.87 -16.35 -14.54
N PRO A 2 99.81 -15.96 -13.79
CA PRO A 2 98.54 -15.59 -14.40
C PRO A 2 98.70 -14.29 -15.21
N ASP A 3 97.99 -14.21 -16.33
CA ASP A 3 98.06 -13.12 -17.31
C ASP A 3 97.68 -11.78 -16.64
N PRO A 4 98.40 -10.66 -16.92
CA PRO A 4 98.05 -9.36 -16.38
C PRO A 4 96.65 -8.97 -16.86
N PHE A 5 95.78 -8.60 -15.92
CA PHE A 5 94.44 -8.08 -16.21
C PHE A 5 94.57 -6.87 -17.15
N ASP A 6 94.02 -6.96 -18.37
CA ASP A 6 94.03 -5.88 -19.36
C ASP A 6 92.74 -5.06 -19.25
N PRO A 7 92.77 -3.86 -18.66
CA PRO A 7 91.60 -3.00 -18.53
C PRO A 7 91.15 -2.38 -19.86
N ALA A 8 91.87 -2.57 -20.97
CA ALA A 8 91.48 -2.09 -22.29
C ALA A 8 90.47 -2.99 -23.00
N GLU A 9 90.21 -4.23 -22.52
CA GLU A 9 89.19 -5.12 -23.08
C GLU A 9 87.76 -4.65 -22.75
N PHE A 10 87.62 -3.82 -21.70
CA PHE A 10 86.36 -3.17 -21.35
C PHE A 10 86.24 -1.82 -22.07
N ASP A 11 86.16 -1.86 -23.40
CA ASP A 11 85.68 -0.70 -24.15
C ASP A 11 84.27 -0.35 -23.62
N ALA A 12 84.12 0.87 -23.12
CA ALA A 12 82.83 1.37 -22.67
C ALA A 12 81.84 1.24 -23.85
N PRO A 13 80.63 0.69 -23.62
CA PRO A 13 79.62 0.66 -24.67
C PRO A 13 79.45 2.09 -25.22
N PRO A 14 79.23 2.24 -26.55
CA PRO A 14 79.11 3.55 -27.17
C PRO A 14 78.06 4.36 -26.39
N PRO A 15 78.25 5.69 -26.21
CA PRO A 15 77.35 6.50 -25.40
C PRO A 15 75.96 6.54 -26.04
N SER A 16 75.11 5.59 -25.66
CA SER A 16 73.68 5.62 -25.91
C SER A 16 73.07 6.59 -24.91
N ASP A 17 72.51 7.70 -25.38
CA ASP A 17 71.84 8.71 -24.55
C ASP A 17 70.63 8.07 -23.85
N PRO A 18 70.74 7.68 -22.57
CA PRO A 18 69.68 6.93 -21.89
C PRO A 18 68.42 7.79 -21.72
N GLY A 19 68.58 9.12 -21.75
CA GLY A 19 67.48 10.07 -21.69
C GLY A 19 66.65 10.10 -22.97
N ALA A 20 67.26 9.85 -24.13
CA ALA A 20 66.55 9.77 -25.41
C ALA A 20 65.65 8.53 -25.48
N ASP A 21 66.19 7.36 -25.12
CA ASP A 21 65.43 6.10 -25.10
C ASP A 21 64.29 6.13 -24.08
N TYR A 22 64.53 6.72 -22.91
CA TYR A 22 63.49 6.89 -21.89
C TYR A 22 62.36 7.81 -22.35
N ARG A 23 62.68 8.90 -23.07
CA ARG A 23 61.66 9.82 -23.63
C ARG A 23 60.83 9.14 -24.72
N ILE A 24 61.45 8.35 -25.58
CA ILE A 24 60.75 7.56 -26.61
C ILE A 24 59.79 6.58 -25.95
N LEU A 25 60.22 5.88 -24.88
CA LEU A 25 59.36 4.97 -24.14
C LEU A 25 58.19 5.72 -23.46
N LEU A 26 58.45 6.87 -22.85
CA LEU A 26 57.40 7.67 -22.21
C LEU A 26 56.38 8.20 -23.21
N ASP A 27 56.83 8.63 -24.38
CA ASP A 27 55.97 9.13 -25.44
C ASP A 27 55.11 7.99 -26.04
N ALA A 28 55.71 6.81 -26.21
CA ALA A 28 54.98 5.60 -26.60
C ALA A 28 53.91 5.21 -25.57
N MET A 29 54.24 5.25 -24.26
CA MET A 29 53.26 4.98 -23.20
C MET A 29 52.15 6.05 -23.14
N ARG A 30 52.49 7.33 -23.32
CA ARG A 30 51.50 8.41 -23.38
C ARG A 30 50.55 8.22 -24.56
N LYS A 31 51.07 7.85 -25.73
CA LYS A 31 50.29 7.60 -26.93
C LYS A 31 49.38 6.38 -26.78
N ALA A 32 49.91 5.27 -26.27
CA ALA A 32 49.12 4.07 -25.98
C ALA A 32 48.03 4.34 -24.94
N GLY A 33 48.33 5.14 -23.91
CA GLY A 33 47.34 5.58 -22.91
C GLY A 33 46.23 6.45 -23.52
N ALA A 34 46.59 7.41 -24.38
CA ALA A 34 45.62 8.27 -25.07
C ALA A 34 44.72 7.48 -26.02
N GLU A 35 45.28 6.52 -26.76
CA GLU A 35 44.54 5.63 -27.65
C GLU A 35 43.62 4.68 -26.86
N GLY A 36 44.09 4.14 -25.74
CA GLY A 36 43.28 3.29 -24.85
C GLY A 36 42.09 4.04 -24.23
N VAL A 37 42.31 5.28 -23.78
CA VAL A 37 41.22 6.13 -23.27
C VAL A 37 40.25 6.51 -24.40
N ALA A 38 40.75 6.84 -25.59
CA ALA A 38 39.90 7.16 -26.74
C ALA A 38 39.01 5.96 -27.13
N GLN A 39 39.55 4.74 -27.11
CA GLN A 39 38.79 3.52 -27.36
C GLN A 39 37.73 3.26 -26.28
N GLN A 40 38.08 3.44 -24.99
CA GLN A 40 37.11 3.30 -23.90
C GLN A 40 36.00 4.34 -23.97
N VAL A 41 36.32 5.59 -24.27
CA VAL A 41 35.33 6.67 -24.42
C VAL A 41 34.42 6.42 -25.62
N ALA A 42 34.95 5.94 -26.73
CA ALA A 42 34.15 5.57 -27.91
C ALA A 42 33.26 4.34 -27.66
N ALA A 43 33.72 3.38 -26.85
CA ALA A 43 32.89 2.25 -26.44
C ALA A 43 31.76 2.70 -25.48
N LEU A 44 32.09 3.56 -24.52
CA LEU A 44 31.13 4.11 -23.56
C LEU A 44 30.10 5.01 -24.24
N SER A 45 30.50 5.84 -25.20
CA SER A 45 29.57 6.72 -25.93
C SER A 45 28.52 5.89 -26.69
N ARG A 46 28.95 4.81 -27.36
CA ARG A 46 28.02 3.86 -28.02
C ARG A 46 27.07 3.22 -27.01
N GLN A 47 27.57 2.84 -25.84
CA GLN A 47 26.74 2.25 -24.79
C GLN A 47 25.70 3.24 -24.25
N ILE A 48 26.07 4.50 -24.05
CA ILE A 48 25.16 5.57 -23.62
C ILE A 48 24.10 5.85 -24.68
N GLU A 49 24.45 5.86 -25.98
CA GLU A 49 23.49 6.02 -27.06
C GLU A 49 22.47 4.87 -27.11
N HIS A 50 22.92 3.63 -26.87
CA HIS A 50 22.03 2.48 -26.77
C HIS A 50 21.11 2.54 -25.54
N ASP A 51 21.65 2.92 -24.38
CA ASP A 51 20.86 3.09 -23.14
C ASP A 51 19.84 4.23 -23.29
N ALA A 52 20.21 5.34 -23.91
CA ALA A 52 19.30 6.46 -24.18
C ALA A 52 18.12 6.04 -25.08
N ARG A 53 18.37 5.21 -26.11
CA ARG A 53 17.31 4.66 -26.97
C ARG A 53 16.42 3.67 -26.23
N GLN A 54 16.99 2.77 -25.43
CA GLN A 54 16.20 1.84 -24.61
C GLN A 54 15.32 2.57 -23.59
N ARG A 55 15.84 3.62 -22.94
CA ARG A 55 15.05 4.44 -22.02
C ARG A 55 13.96 5.23 -22.72
N ALA A 56 14.21 5.71 -23.93
CA ALA A 56 13.17 6.38 -24.73
C ALA A 56 12.03 5.42 -25.10
N GLU A 57 12.37 4.20 -25.53
CA GLU A 57 11.39 3.15 -25.86
C GLU A 57 10.60 2.68 -24.62
N ALA A 58 11.29 2.43 -23.50
CA ALA A 58 10.65 2.08 -22.23
C ALA A 58 9.75 3.22 -21.70
N GLY A 59 10.20 4.47 -21.87
CA GLY A 59 9.41 5.66 -21.54
C GLY A 59 8.12 5.76 -22.36
N GLN A 60 8.18 5.50 -23.67
CA GLN A 60 7.01 5.51 -24.55
C GLN A 60 6.01 4.41 -24.19
N GLN A 61 6.47 3.19 -23.91
CA GLN A 61 5.59 2.10 -23.47
C GLN A 61 4.87 2.45 -22.16
N THR A 62 5.58 3.04 -21.21
CA THR A 62 5.02 3.46 -19.92
C THR A 62 3.98 4.58 -20.09
N GLN A 63 4.25 5.57 -20.94
CA GLN A 63 3.31 6.65 -21.23
C GLN A 63 2.04 6.15 -21.91
N ASN A 64 2.15 5.20 -22.84
CA ASN A 64 1.00 4.59 -23.50
C ASN A 64 0.12 3.83 -22.49
N ALA A 65 0.73 3.02 -21.62
CA ALA A 65 0.01 2.30 -20.56
C ALA A 65 -0.71 3.27 -19.60
N LEU A 66 -0.05 4.37 -19.20
CA LEU A 66 -0.67 5.39 -18.36
C LEU A 66 -1.82 6.12 -19.06
N ASN A 67 -1.69 6.43 -20.35
CA ASN A 67 -2.77 7.04 -21.13
C ASN A 67 -3.99 6.11 -21.26
N GLU A 68 -3.79 4.81 -21.45
CA GLU A 68 -4.87 3.83 -21.44
C GLU A 68 -5.57 3.74 -20.08
N LEU A 69 -4.81 3.73 -18.99
CA LEU A 69 -5.34 3.74 -17.62
C LEU A 69 -6.14 5.02 -17.32
N LEU A 70 -5.64 6.19 -17.71
CA LEU A 70 -6.34 7.47 -17.57
C LEU A 70 -7.62 7.51 -18.40
N ARG A 71 -7.61 6.93 -19.60
CA ARG A 71 -8.80 6.81 -20.45
C ARG A 71 -9.84 5.88 -19.85
N ALA A 72 -9.41 4.74 -19.29
CA ALA A 72 -10.31 3.83 -18.56
C ALA A 72 -10.87 4.50 -17.31
N ALA A 73 -10.04 5.19 -16.53
CA ALA A 73 -10.45 5.91 -15.32
C ALA A 73 -11.46 7.02 -15.62
N THR A 74 -11.27 7.79 -16.70
CA THR A 74 -12.22 8.83 -17.09
C THR A 74 -13.56 8.27 -17.60
N GLN A 75 -13.57 7.08 -18.21
CA GLN A 75 -14.81 6.38 -18.52
C GLN A 75 -15.50 5.85 -17.25
N LEU A 76 -14.75 5.23 -16.34
CA LEU A 76 -15.24 4.77 -15.04
C LEU A 76 -15.79 5.93 -14.21
N GLN A 77 -15.17 7.11 -14.24
CA GLN A 77 -15.63 8.29 -13.51
C GLN A 77 -16.92 8.88 -14.10
N ARG A 78 -17.13 8.80 -15.42
CA ARG A 78 -18.42 9.17 -16.04
C ARG A 78 -19.51 8.16 -15.69
N VAL A 79 -19.17 6.87 -15.67
CA VAL A 79 -20.13 5.82 -15.30
C VAL A 79 -20.41 5.85 -13.80
N SER A 80 -19.46 6.17 -12.92
CA SER A 80 -19.66 6.28 -11.48
C SER A 80 -20.39 7.56 -11.08
N ALA A 81 -20.18 8.66 -11.81
CA ALA A 81 -20.98 9.88 -11.64
C ALA A 81 -22.42 9.70 -12.16
N ALA A 82 -22.64 8.76 -13.10
CA ALA A 82 -23.94 8.47 -13.70
C ALA A 82 -24.65 7.24 -13.11
N ILE A 83 -23.96 6.36 -12.36
CA ILE A 83 -24.59 5.36 -11.48
C ILE A 83 -25.25 6.17 -10.37
N GLY A 84 -26.50 6.51 -10.64
CA GLY A 84 -27.18 7.68 -10.13
C GLY A 84 -27.13 7.78 -8.62
N TRP A 85 -26.35 8.74 -8.15
CA TRP A 85 -26.39 9.23 -6.77
C TRP A 85 -27.84 9.50 -6.30
N GLU A 86 -28.70 9.90 -7.23
CA GLU A 86 -30.15 10.08 -7.02
C GLU A 86 -30.89 8.76 -6.78
N HIS A 87 -30.57 7.69 -7.52
CA HIS A 87 -31.13 6.36 -7.28
C HIS A 87 -30.61 5.76 -5.97
N LEU A 88 -29.33 5.95 -5.64
CA LEU A 88 -28.74 5.49 -4.37
C LEU A 88 -29.43 6.16 -3.17
N LYS A 89 -29.62 7.50 -3.23
CA LYS A 89 -30.38 8.24 -2.20
C LYS A 89 -31.81 7.73 -2.09
N GLY A 90 -32.49 7.51 -3.21
CA GLY A 90 -33.85 6.97 -3.23
C GLY A 90 -33.98 5.63 -2.50
N TRP A 91 -33.09 4.69 -2.80
CA TRP A 91 -33.05 3.39 -2.12
C TRP A 91 -32.69 3.50 -0.63
N LEU A 92 -31.79 4.42 -0.26
CA LEU A 92 -31.45 4.71 1.13
C LEU A 92 -32.65 5.24 1.93
N TYR A 93 -33.40 6.19 1.36
CA TYR A 93 -34.62 6.69 1.99
C TYR A 93 -35.70 5.61 2.08
N ALA A 94 -35.89 4.81 1.03
CA ALA A 94 -36.84 3.69 1.06
C ALA A 94 -36.49 2.67 2.16
N ALA A 95 -35.20 2.33 2.30
CA ALA A 95 -34.72 1.43 3.35
C ALA A 95 -34.92 2.03 4.75
N MET A 96 -34.61 3.32 4.94
CA MET A 96 -34.83 4.02 6.20
C MET A 96 -36.31 4.09 6.59
N ILE A 97 -37.20 4.38 5.64
CA ILE A 97 -38.64 4.41 5.86
C ILE A 97 -39.13 3.00 6.25
N GLY A 98 -38.70 1.97 5.52
CA GLY A 98 -39.05 0.57 5.84
C GLY A 98 -38.60 0.17 7.25
N LEU A 99 -37.35 0.51 7.62
CA LEU A 99 -36.82 0.25 8.96
C LEU A 99 -37.61 0.99 10.05
N GLY A 100 -37.94 2.26 9.82
CA GLY A 100 -38.73 3.07 10.73
C GLY A 100 -40.12 2.49 10.98
N LEU A 101 -40.79 1.98 9.94
CA LEU A 101 -42.09 1.33 10.06
C LEU A 101 -42.01 0.03 10.88
N ILE A 102 -41.00 -0.79 10.67
CA ILE A 102 -40.78 -2.02 11.46
C ILE A 102 -40.57 -1.67 12.92
N PHE A 103 -39.76 -0.65 13.21
CA PHE A 103 -39.48 -0.21 14.57
C PHE A 103 -40.73 0.36 15.26
N ALA A 104 -41.50 1.20 14.56
CA ALA A 104 -42.76 1.73 15.07
C ALA A 104 -43.77 0.63 15.37
N ALA A 105 -43.90 -0.38 14.49
CA ALA A 105 -44.76 -1.53 14.72
C ALA A 105 -44.31 -2.36 15.93
N ALA A 106 -43.00 -2.59 16.09
CA ALA A 106 -42.45 -3.30 17.24
C ALA A 106 -42.67 -2.53 18.55
N LEU A 107 -42.49 -1.21 18.54
CA LEU A 107 -42.76 -0.36 19.70
C LEU A 107 -44.25 -0.38 20.06
N ALA A 108 -45.14 -0.21 19.08
CA ALA A 108 -46.58 -0.29 19.29
C ALA A 108 -47.00 -1.66 19.85
N TYR A 109 -46.38 -2.75 19.38
CA TYR A 109 -46.61 -4.09 19.91
C TYR A 109 -46.13 -4.24 21.36
N GLN A 110 -45.03 -3.60 21.75
CA GLN A 110 -44.56 -3.60 23.13
C GLN A 110 -45.49 -2.80 24.06
N TRP A 111 -45.95 -1.62 23.62
CA TRP A 111 -46.93 -0.81 24.36
C TRP A 111 -48.28 -1.54 24.49
N ALA A 112 -48.74 -2.21 23.45
CA ALA A 112 -49.95 -3.04 23.52
C ALA A 112 -49.81 -4.25 24.46
N LYS A 113 -48.58 -4.66 24.77
CA LYS A 113 -48.26 -5.75 25.69
C LYS A 113 -48.00 -5.29 27.13
N GLU A 114 -48.22 -4.02 27.48
CA GLU A 114 -48.20 -3.61 28.89
C GLU A 114 -49.08 -4.58 29.68
N PRO A 115 -48.52 -5.33 30.65
CA PRO A 115 -49.29 -6.31 31.38
C PRO A 115 -50.32 -5.50 32.16
N LYS A 116 -51.61 -5.67 31.81
CA LYS A 116 -52.69 -5.34 32.74
C LYS A 116 -52.35 -6.07 34.03
N ILE A 117 -51.82 -5.34 35.01
CA ILE A 117 -51.61 -5.84 36.35
C ILE A 117 -53.02 -5.98 36.91
N GLU A 118 -53.67 -7.12 36.65
CA GLU A 118 -54.83 -7.53 37.43
C GLU A 118 -54.32 -7.73 38.85
N GLN A 119 -54.39 -6.66 39.66
CA GLN A 119 -54.23 -6.76 41.10
C GLN A 119 -55.42 -7.57 41.62
N ARG A 120 -55.32 -8.89 41.54
CA ARG A 120 -56.22 -9.78 42.26
C ARG A 120 -55.87 -9.66 43.73
N LEU A 121 -56.63 -8.85 44.43
CA LEU A 121 -56.58 -8.75 45.88
C LEU A 121 -57.18 -10.05 46.42
N TYR A 122 -56.39 -10.84 47.16
CA TYR A 122 -56.90 -12.05 47.81
C TYR A 122 -57.21 -11.72 49.26
N GLY A 123 -58.44 -12.01 49.67
CA GLY A 123 -58.90 -11.92 51.05
C GLY A 123 -58.70 -13.25 51.77
N CYS A 124 -58.32 -13.17 53.03
CA CYS A 124 -58.32 -14.34 53.90
C CYS A 124 -59.74 -14.53 54.44
N THR A 125 -60.32 -15.72 54.27
CA THR A 125 -61.66 -16.04 54.80
C THR A 125 -61.69 -16.15 56.33
N ALA A 126 -60.53 -16.38 56.95
CA ALA A 126 -60.35 -16.54 58.39
C ALA A 126 -59.45 -15.45 58.98
N ARG A 127 -58.97 -15.66 60.22
CA ARG A 127 -58.10 -14.70 60.90
C ARG A 127 -56.74 -14.62 60.21
N TRP A 128 -56.37 -13.43 59.76
CA TRP A 128 -55.04 -13.09 59.30
C TRP A 128 -54.05 -13.08 60.47
N ASP A 129 -52.95 -13.80 60.34
CA ASP A 129 -51.84 -13.74 61.28
C ASP A 129 -50.75 -12.81 60.75
N ALA A 130 -50.68 -11.60 61.32
CA ALA A 130 -49.73 -10.57 60.90
C ALA A 130 -48.27 -10.91 61.22
N LYS A 131 -48.00 -11.80 62.19
CA LYS A 131 -46.61 -12.18 62.53
C LYS A 131 -46.04 -13.22 61.57
N THR A 132 -46.89 -14.11 61.05
CA THR A 132 -46.46 -15.21 60.17
C THR A 132 -46.80 -14.98 58.70
N GLN A 133 -47.50 -13.88 58.37
CA GLN A 133 -47.97 -13.55 57.03
C GLN A 133 -48.73 -14.70 56.35
N ARG A 134 -49.55 -15.44 57.13
CA ARG A 134 -50.34 -16.56 56.62
C ARG A 134 -51.81 -16.39 56.95
N CYS A 135 -52.65 -16.75 55.98
CA CYS A 135 -54.07 -16.96 56.20
C CYS A 135 -54.27 -18.32 56.86
N LYS A 136 -55.07 -18.38 57.94
CA LYS A 136 -55.43 -19.66 58.59
C LYS A 136 -56.56 -20.43 57.88
N GLY A 137 -57.15 -19.86 56.83
CA GLY A 137 -58.19 -20.48 56.01
C GLY A 137 -57.84 -20.39 54.53
N ASP A 138 -58.84 -20.60 53.67
CA ASP A 138 -58.65 -20.53 52.22
C ASP A 138 -58.52 -19.08 51.73
N TRP A 139 -57.67 -18.89 50.72
CA TRP A 139 -57.52 -17.64 50.00
C TRP A 139 -58.63 -17.49 48.97
N VAL A 140 -59.42 -16.42 49.08
CA VAL A 140 -60.54 -16.14 48.16
C VAL A 140 -60.28 -14.82 47.43
N PRO A 141 -60.50 -14.75 46.10
CA PRO A 141 -60.34 -13.51 45.36
C PRO A 141 -61.40 -12.49 45.81
N LEU A 142 -60.95 -11.32 46.28
CA LEU A 142 -61.81 -10.16 46.48
C LEU A 142 -61.95 -9.46 45.13
N GLN A 143 -63.18 -9.35 44.65
CA GLN A 143 -63.45 -8.51 43.49
C GLN A 143 -63.19 -7.06 43.92
N ALA A 144 -62.19 -6.43 43.32
CA ALA A 144 -62.00 -4.99 43.43
C ALA A 144 -63.20 -4.31 42.79
N GLN A 145 -63.93 -3.52 43.57
CA GLN A 145 -65.04 -2.71 43.10
C GLN A 145 -64.53 -1.40 42.51
#